data_AF-A0A818FCA1-F1
#
_entry.id   AF-A0A818FCA1-F1
#
_cell.length_a   1.000
_cell.length_b   1.000
_cell.length_c   1.000
_cell.angle_alpha   90.00
_cell.angle_beta   90.00
_cell.angle_gamma   90.00
#
_symmetry.space_group_name_H-M   'P 1'
#
loop_
_entity.id
_entity.type
_entity.pdbx_description
1 polymer ?
#
loop_
_entity_poly.entity_id
_entity_poly.type
_entity_poly.pdbx_seq_one_letter_code
_entity_poly.pdbx_strand_id
1 'polypeptide(L)'
;MLDLMKIIKNDLFITLPENGDVRVKDWPLMESVVPTFLIVIAYVLFIIFGQQWMKNRKAFELRRFMFIYNFAQVIFCTYITYQATYVWIKERYSFLCQPIDFSESTTAMMVS
;
A
#
# COMPACT_ATOMS: atom_id res chain seq x y z
N MET A 1 16.76 23.58 11.75
CA MET A 1 17.20 22.36 11.03
C MET A 1 17.24 21.14 11.95
N LEU A 2 17.92 21.22 13.11
CA LEU A 2 17.91 20.17 14.13
C LEU A 2 16.54 19.96 14.81
N ASP A 3 15.72 21.01 14.95
CA ASP A 3 14.36 20.89 15.52
C ASP A 3 13.37 20.24 14.56
N LEU A 4 13.56 20.44 13.26
CA LEU A 4 12.77 19.76 12.21
C LEU A 4 13.09 18.26 12.21
N MET A 5 14.36 17.90 12.41
CA MET A 5 14.79 16.50 12.52
C MET A 5 14.31 15.83 13.82
N LYS A 6 14.05 16.58 14.90
CA LYS A 6 13.47 16.06 16.15
C LYS A 6 11.97 15.84 16.05
N ILE A 7 11.24 16.76 15.40
CA ILE A 7 9.80 16.61 15.11
C ILE A 7 9.55 15.38 14.20
N ILE A 8 10.40 15.18 13.19
CA ILE A 8 10.33 13.99 12.32
C ILE A 8 10.67 12.70 13.08
N LYS A 9 11.60 12.75 14.06
CA LYS A 9 12.01 11.56 14.83
C LYS A 9 10.97 11.11 15.86
N ASN A 10 10.22 12.03 16.46
CA ASN A 10 9.38 11.70 17.63
C ASN A 10 7.92 11.38 17.29
N ASP A 11 7.35 11.95 16.22
CA ASP A 11 5.92 11.74 15.91
C ASP A 11 5.65 10.82 14.70
N LEU A 12 6.64 10.59 13.82
CA LEU A 12 6.35 10.09 12.48
C LEU A 12 6.85 8.67 12.15
N PHE A 13 7.81 8.05 12.86
CA PHE A 13 8.50 6.88 12.24
C PHE A 13 8.81 5.63 13.09
N ILE A 14 8.86 5.63 14.42
CA ILE A 14 9.45 4.47 15.13
C ILE A 14 8.42 3.45 15.65
N THR A 15 7.17 3.87 15.86
CA THR A 15 6.09 3.00 16.34
C THR A 15 4.80 3.39 15.64
N LEU A 16 4.05 2.41 15.11
CA LEU A 16 2.60 2.61 14.89
C LEU A 16 2.01 3.29 16.14
N PRO A 17 1.10 4.26 15.99
CA PRO A 17 0.47 4.90 17.14
C PRO A 17 -0.10 3.84 18.07
N GLU A 18 -0.15 4.13 19.37
CA GLU A 18 -0.74 3.26 20.41
C GLU A 18 -2.17 2.79 20.07
N ASN A 19 -2.81 3.48 19.11
CA ASN A 19 -4.17 3.26 18.59
C ASN A 19 -4.22 2.51 17.25
N GLY A 20 -3.12 1.88 16.80
CA GLY A 20 -3.10 1.07 15.58
C GLY A 20 -3.89 -0.23 15.72
N ASP A 21 -4.47 -0.71 14.62
CA ASP A 21 -5.17 -2.00 14.63
C ASP A 21 -4.17 -3.14 14.84
N VAL A 22 -4.32 -3.85 15.97
CA VAL A 22 -3.44 -4.97 16.35
C VAL A 22 -3.51 -6.13 15.36
N ARG A 23 -4.59 -6.26 14.58
CA ARG A 23 -4.83 -7.37 13.65
C ARG A 23 -3.88 -7.36 12.44
N VAL A 24 -3.40 -6.18 12.05
CA VAL A 24 -2.53 -5.99 10.88
C VAL A 24 -1.06 -5.72 11.26
N LYS A 25 -0.74 -5.71 12.55
CA LYS A 25 0.59 -5.34 13.06
C LYS A 25 1.72 -6.18 12.46
N ASP A 26 1.49 -7.48 12.31
CA ASP A 26 2.49 -8.43 11.80
C ASP A 26 2.49 -8.52 10.27
N TRP A 27 1.67 -7.71 9.58
CA TRP A 27 1.66 -7.69 8.12
C TRP A 27 2.92 -7.01 7.57
N PRO A 28 3.42 -7.48 6.42
CA PRO A 28 4.58 -6.86 5.80
C PRO A 28 4.31 -5.37 5.53
N LEU A 29 5.29 -4.52 5.86
CA LEU A 29 5.23 -3.06 5.74
C LEU A 29 4.26 -2.33 6.69
N MET A 30 3.59 -3.03 7.61
CA MET A 30 2.67 -2.40 8.57
C MET A 30 3.32 -2.09 9.92
N GLU A 31 4.40 -2.75 10.33
CA GLU A 31 5.06 -2.54 11.63
C GLU A 31 5.53 -1.09 11.85
N SER A 32 5.98 -0.42 10.79
CA SER A 32 6.44 0.96 10.81
C SER A 32 6.24 1.59 9.43
N VAL A 33 6.08 2.91 9.39
CA VAL A 33 6.04 3.66 8.13
C VAL A 33 7.44 3.78 7.48
N VAL A 34 8.53 3.59 8.22
CA VAL A 34 9.92 3.67 7.71
C VAL A 34 10.12 2.84 6.44
N PRO A 35 9.83 1.52 6.42
CA PRO A 35 10.07 0.70 5.24
C PRO A 35 9.32 1.20 4.00
N THR A 36 8.07 1.65 4.15
CA THR A 36 7.28 2.19 3.04
C THR A 36 7.89 3.47 2.47
N PHE A 37 8.30 4.41 3.34
CA PHE A 37 8.96 5.64 2.88
C PHE A 37 10.31 5.37 2.22
N LEU A 38 11.09 4.42 2.72
CA LEU A 38 12.36 4.02 2.09
C LEU A 38 12.14 3.48 0.68
N ILE A 39 11.11 2.65 0.47
CA ILE A 39 10.76 2.13 -0.86
C ILE A 39 10.41 3.29 -1.81
N VAL A 40 9.61 4.26 -1.36
CA VAL A 40 9.24 5.42 -2.18
C VAL A 40 10.46 6.27 -2.54
N ILE A 41 11.34 6.56 -1.58
CA ILE A 41 12.58 7.31 -1.84
C ILE A 41 13.46 6.55 -2.84
N ALA A 42 13.65 5.24 -2.65
CA ALA A 42 14.42 4.40 -3.54
C ALA A 42 13.83 4.39 -4.98
N TYR A 43 12.51 4.31 -5.10
CA TYR A 43 11.80 4.37 -6.39
C TYR A 43 12.04 5.69 -7.12
N VAL A 44 11.92 6.83 -6.42
CA VAL A 44 12.15 8.16 -7.02
C VAL A 44 13.60 8.31 -7.46
N LEU A 45 14.56 7.89 -6.63
CA LEU A 45 15.98 7.90 -6.99
C LEU A 45 16.22 7.02 -8.23
N PHE A 46 15.64 5.82 -8.28
CA PHE A 46 15.75 4.93 -9.43
C PHE A 46 15.22 5.57 -10.72
N ILE A 47 14.11 6.31 -10.68
CA ILE A 47 13.60 7.05 -11.84
C ILE A 47 14.61 8.11 -12.30
N ILE A 48 15.13 8.94 -11.39
CA ILE A 48 16.04 10.03 -11.73
C ILE A 48 17.32 9.48 -12.36
N PHE A 49 17.92 8.47 -11.74
CA PHE A 49 19.11 7.80 -12.27
C PHE A 49 18.82 7.06 -13.58
N GLY A 50 17.68 6.38 -13.66
CA GLY A 50 17.23 5.66 -14.85
C GLY A 50 17.04 6.60 -16.05
N GLN A 51 16.42 7.76 -15.84
CA GLN A 51 16.27 8.78 -16.89
C GLN A 51 17.63 9.25 -17.41
N GLN A 52 18.58 9.59 -16.52
CA GLN A 52 19.93 9.99 -16.92
C GLN A 52 20.65 8.88 -17.70
N TRP A 53 20.50 7.62 -17.29
CA TRP A 53 21.09 6.46 -17.95
C TRP A 53 20.48 6.16 -19.32
N MET A 54 19.19 6.44 -19.51
CA MET A 54 18.46 6.20 -20.76
C MET A 54 18.63 7.32 -21.80
N LYS A 55 19.17 8.50 -21.45
CA LYS A 55 19.29 9.65 -22.38
C LYS A 55 19.96 9.33 -23.72
N ASN A 56 20.97 8.47 -23.72
CA ASN A 56 21.75 8.13 -24.91
C ASN A 56 21.46 6.71 -25.45
N ARG A 57 20.33 6.12 -25.04
CA ARG A 57 19.96 4.74 -25.40
C ARG A 57 18.59 4.72 -26.08
N LYS A 58 18.38 3.75 -26.96
CA LYS A 58 17.05 3.51 -27.55
C LYS A 58 16.10 2.96 -26.49
N ALA A 59 14.81 3.28 -26.64
CA ALA A 59 13.77 2.77 -25.75
C ALA A 59 13.71 1.23 -25.79
N PHE A 60 13.41 0.61 -24.65
CA PHE A 60 13.25 -0.84 -24.56
C PHE A 60 11.88 -1.26 -25.12
N GLU A 61 11.87 -2.30 -25.93
CA GLU A 61 10.63 -2.93 -26.43
C GLU A 61 10.00 -3.83 -25.35
N LEU A 62 9.21 -3.23 -24.46
CA LEU A 62 8.58 -3.93 -23.33
C LEU A 62 7.12 -4.34 -23.59
N ARG A 63 6.67 -4.32 -24.85
CA ARG A 63 5.25 -4.49 -25.20
C ARG A 63 4.63 -5.78 -24.65
N ARG A 64 5.34 -6.91 -24.72
CA ARG A 64 4.84 -8.20 -24.18
C ARG A 64 4.76 -8.18 -22.65
N PHE A 65 5.79 -7.64 -22.00
CA PHE A 65 5.81 -7.51 -20.54
C PHE A 65 4.68 -6.60 -20.04
N MET A 66 4.46 -5.47 -20.71
CA MET A 66 3.39 -4.53 -20.36
C MET A 66 2.00 -5.15 -20.54
N PHE A 67 1.80 -5.95 -21.59
CA PHE A 67 0.56 -6.69 -21.78
C PHE A 67 0.28 -7.68 -20.62
N ILE A 68 1.28 -8.49 -20.27
CA ILE A 68 1.17 -9.46 -19.15
C ILE A 68 0.91 -8.73 -17.83
N TYR A 69 1.65 -7.65 -17.56
CA TYR A 69 1.49 -6.84 -16.37
C TYR A 69 0.06 -6.28 -16.24
N ASN A 70 -0.44 -5.62 -17.29
CA ASN A 70 -1.79 -5.06 -17.28
C ASN A 70 -2.86 -6.15 -17.14
N PHE A 71 -2.68 -7.29 -17.79
CA PHE A 71 -3.61 -8.41 -17.66
C PHE A 71 -3.65 -8.96 -16.23
N ALA A 72 -2.48 -9.17 -15.61
CA ALA A 72 -2.40 -9.57 -14.21
C ALA A 72 -3.04 -8.52 -13.29
N GLN A 73 -2.80 -7.22 -13.54
CA GLN A 73 -3.39 -6.14 -12.77
C GLN A 73 -4.91 -6.16 -12.83
N VAL A 74 -5.52 -6.39 -14.00
CA VAL A 74 -6.98 -6.52 -14.13
C VAL A 74 -7.48 -7.69 -13.28
N ILE A 75 -6.84 -8.86 -13.34
CA ILE A 75 -7.22 -10.02 -12.52
C ILE A 75 -7.18 -9.69 -11.02
N PHE A 76 -6.10 -9.06 -10.55
CA PHE A 76 -5.96 -8.68 -9.14
C PHE A 76 -7.03 -7.66 -8.72
N CYS A 77 -7.27 -6.62 -9.53
CA CYS A 77 -8.31 -5.65 -9.24
C CYS A 77 -9.70 -6.30 -9.20
N THR A 78 -10.02 -7.17 -10.17
CA THR A 78 -11.29 -7.91 -10.18
C THR A 78 -11.45 -8.77 -8.93
N TYR A 79 -10.38 -9.45 -8.49
CA TYR A 79 -10.41 -10.26 -7.28
C TYR A 79 -10.68 -9.41 -6.02
N ILE A 80 -9.99 -8.28 -5.87
CA ILE A 80 -10.19 -7.37 -4.72
C ILE A 80 -11.62 -6.80 -4.73
N THR A 81 -12.12 -6.37 -5.89
CA THR A 81 -13.50 -5.87 -6.03
C THR A 81 -14.52 -6.95 -5.71
N TYR A 82 -14.28 -8.20 -6.11
CA TYR A 82 -15.14 -9.32 -5.77
C TYR A 82 -15.20 -9.55 -4.25
N GLN A 83 -14.06 -9.60 -3.57
CA GLN A 83 -14.00 -9.78 -2.11
C GLN A 83 -14.68 -8.62 -1.37
N ALA A 84 -14.40 -7.37 -1.76
CA ALA A 84 -15.05 -6.20 -1.18
C ALA A 84 -16.57 -6.23 -1.36
N THR A 85 -17.05 -6.61 -2.55
CA THR A 85 -18.49 -6.74 -2.84
C THR A 85 -19.12 -7.88 -2.04
N TYR A 86 -18.42 -9.01 -1.90
CA TYR A 86 -18.88 -10.15 -1.12
C TYR A 86 -19.07 -9.77 0.36
N VAL A 87 -18.08 -9.09 0.96
CA VAL A 87 -18.20 -8.60 2.34
C VAL A 87 -19.31 -7.56 2.46
N TRP A 88 -19.41 -6.61 1.51
CA TRP A 88 -20.46 -5.60 1.49
C TRP A 88 -21.88 -6.20 1.48
N ILE A 89 -22.12 -7.22 0.67
CA ILE A 89 -23.41 -7.92 0.61
C ILE A 89 -23.66 -8.73 1.89
N LYS A 90 -22.65 -9.45 2.38
CA LYS A 90 -22.76 -10.36 3.53
C LYS A 90 -23.03 -9.60 4.83
N GLU A 91 -22.32 -8.50 5.07
CA GLU A 91 -22.46 -7.64 6.25
C GLU A 91 -23.59 -6.60 6.12
N ARG A 92 -24.31 -6.60 4.98
CA ARG A 92 -25.43 -5.67 4.70
C ARG A 92 -25.03 -4.20 4.87
N TYR A 93 -23.80 -3.85 4.48
CA TYR A 93 -23.31 -2.49 4.60
C TYR A 93 -24.15 -1.51 3.74
N SER A 94 -24.39 -0.33 4.27
CA SER A 94 -24.97 0.77 3.50
C SER A 94 -23.88 1.60 2.81
N PHE A 95 -24.26 2.46 1.86
CA PHE A 95 -23.36 3.44 1.25
C PHE A 95 -23.08 4.66 2.16
N LEU A 96 -23.59 4.63 3.40
CA LEU A 96 -23.38 5.67 4.41
C LEU A 96 -22.25 5.24 5.36
N CYS A 97 -21.96 6.10 6.34
CA CYS A 97 -20.96 5.80 7.37
C CYS A 97 -21.32 4.49 8.10
N GLN A 98 -20.40 3.53 8.08
CA GLN A 98 -20.47 2.27 8.80
C GLN A 98 -19.34 2.24 9.83
N PRO A 99 -19.60 1.77 11.08
CA PRO A 99 -18.55 1.59 12.06
C PRO A 99 -17.62 0.45 11.63
N ILE A 100 -16.34 0.58 11.98
CA ILE A 100 -15.34 -0.47 11.76
C ILE A 100 -15.57 -1.54 12.82
N ASP A 101 -15.69 -2.80 12.39
CA ASP A 101 -15.70 -3.95 13.29
C ASP A 101 -14.26 -4.41 13.55
N PHE A 102 -13.83 -4.31 14.81
CA PHE A 102 -12.52 -4.76 15.27
C PHE A 102 -12.49 -6.23 15.72
N SER A 103 -13.57 -6.99 15.51
CA SER A 103 -13.60 -8.43 15.78
C SER A 103 -12.63 -9.21 14.88
N GLU A 104 -12.23 -10.41 15.33
CA GLU A 104 -11.44 -11.36 14.52
C GLU A 104 -12.33 -12.23 13.62
N SER A 105 -13.53 -11.76 13.28
CA SER A 105 -14.41 -12.48 12.36
C SER A 105 -13.80 -12.52 10.96
N THR A 106 -14.08 -13.60 10.21
CA THR A 106 -13.52 -13.77 8.86
C THR A 106 -13.85 -12.62 7.90
N THR A 107 -14.98 -11.94 8.09
CA THR A 107 -15.41 -10.81 7.26
C THR A 107 -14.78 -9.50 7.71
N ALA A 108 -14.61 -9.28 9.02
CA ALA A 108 -13.87 -8.14 9.55
C ALA A 108 -12.39 -8.17 9.13
N MET A 109 -11.74 -9.33 9.21
CA MET A 109 -10.35 -9.53 8.80
C MET A 109 -10.09 -9.30 7.30
N MET A 110 -11.14 -9.39 6.46
CA MET A 110 -11.03 -9.07 5.02
C MET A 110 -11.03 -7.56 4.74
N VAL A 111 -11.45 -6.75 5.71
CA VAL A 111 -11.61 -5.28 5.59
C VAL A 111 -10.66 -4.52 6.53
N SER A 112 -9.91 -5.23 7.39
CA SER A 112 -8.88 -4.68 8.27
C SER A 112 -7.77 -3.93 7.53
#